data_AF-A0A1B6DGE8-F1
#
_entry.id   AF-A0A1B6DGE8-F1
#
_cell.length_a   1.000
_cell.length_b   1.000
_cell.length_c   1.000
_cell.angle_alpha   90.00
_cell.angle_beta   90.00
_cell.angle_gamma   90.00
#
_symmetry.space_group_name_H-M   'P 1'
#
loop_
_entity.id
_entity.type
_entity.pdbx_description
1 polymer ?
#
loop_
_entity_poly.entity_id
_entity_poly.type
_entity_poly.pdbx_seq_one_letter_code
_entity_poly.pdbx_strand_id
1 'polypeptide(L)'
;MSEEVSIVLFARVPKHSDLCCVIATINSEPKKDKLINDYHCQILKCRCLIFTEPEVIASPVLGAIKQIYVIVSRTFYESRKLNHHLEKLNMKGHQPMPVTNTVYESCLRYTFLARLAPSWNQVDKYLIQGRDFLKATTPLNAVKLDIVMTEKDMHIVVWALRMFLPQIDPQDFLSPNQNMSSNNIPTHFVWNISCGSHFIHVLPSMNKARAVMFSGKIPESSAFRSYK
;
A
#
# COMPACT_ATOMS: atom_id res chain seq x y z
N MET A 1 10.83 12.54 28.18
CA MET A 1 10.46 11.17 27.79
C MET A 1 8.97 11.02 28.04
N SER A 2 8.16 11.17 27.00
CA SER A 2 6.72 10.84 27.07
C SER A 2 6.58 9.33 27.04
N GLU A 3 5.89 8.74 28.02
CA GLU A 3 5.53 7.32 28.00
C GLU A 3 4.76 7.01 26.70
N GLU A 4 5.27 6.08 25.91
CA GLU A 4 4.55 5.60 24.72
C GLU A 4 3.34 4.79 25.19
N VAL A 5 2.18 5.44 25.26
CA VAL A 5 0.92 4.77 25.59
C VAL A 5 0.54 3.87 24.43
N SER A 6 0.57 2.56 24.67
CA SER A 6 0.12 1.53 23.73
C SER A 6 -1.18 0.90 24.18
N ILE A 7 -2.07 0.60 23.24
CA ILE A 7 -3.27 -0.21 23.46
C ILE A 7 -3.04 -1.57 22.82
N VAL A 8 -3.38 -2.64 23.54
CA VAL A 8 -3.36 -4.01 23.01
C VAL A 8 -4.80 -4.45 22.79
N LEU A 9 -5.12 -4.82 21.56
CA LEU A 9 -6.42 -5.36 21.15
C LEU A 9 -6.27 -6.85 20.87
N PHE A 10 -7.28 -7.61 21.28
CA PHE A 10 -7.34 -9.05 21.09
C PHE A 10 -8.51 -9.39 20.19
N ALA A 11 -8.26 -10.21 19.16
CA ALA A 11 -9.29 -10.71 18.26
C ALA A 11 -9.11 -12.21 18.06
N ARG A 12 -10.22 -12.95 18.09
CA ARG A 12 -10.23 -14.36 17.71
C ARG A 12 -10.19 -14.47 16.19
N VAL A 13 -9.40 -15.39 15.69
CA VAL A 13 -9.34 -15.71 14.26
C VAL A 13 -9.92 -17.10 14.01
N PRO A 14 -10.60 -17.33 12.87
CA PRO A 14 -11.01 -18.67 12.46
C PRO A 14 -9.83 -19.66 12.46
N LYS A 15 -10.11 -20.92 12.83
CA LYS A 15 -9.09 -21.96 12.79
C LYS A 15 -8.73 -22.29 11.35
N HIS A 16 -7.48 -22.65 11.12
CA HIS A 16 -6.99 -23.05 9.79
C HIS A 16 -7.76 -24.25 9.24
N SER A 17 -8.26 -25.14 10.11
CA SER A 17 -9.08 -26.29 9.74
C SER A 17 -10.38 -25.89 9.03
N ASP A 18 -10.91 -24.71 9.33
CA ASP A 18 -12.21 -24.25 8.87
C ASP A 18 -12.09 -23.39 7.59
N LEU A 19 -10.84 -23.11 7.20
CA LEU A 19 -10.48 -22.28 6.07
C LEU A 19 -9.80 -23.09 4.97
N CYS A 20 -9.79 -22.53 3.76
CA CYS A 20 -8.93 -22.98 2.68
C CYS A 20 -8.32 -21.77 1.95
N CYS A 21 -7.12 -21.96 1.41
CA CYS A 21 -6.48 -20.99 0.54
C CYS A 21 -6.66 -21.42 -0.92
N VAL A 22 -6.95 -20.48 -1.80
CA VAL A 22 -6.95 -20.66 -3.26
C VAL A 22 -5.96 -19.66 -3.84
N ILE A 23 -5.04 -20.15 -4.67
CA ILE A 23 -4.22 -19.26 -5.48
C ILE A 23 -5.06 -18.87 -6.70
N ALA A 24 -5.33 -17.58 -6.87
CA ALA A 24 -5.97 -17.03 -8.06
C ALA A 24 -4.90 -16.48 -9.00
N THR A 25 -4.93 -16.91 -10.27
CA THR A 25 -4.04 -16.41 -11.32
C THR A 25 -4.81 -15.51 -12.27
N ILE A 26 -4.30 -14.30 -12.51
CA ILE A 26 -4.88 -13.34 -13.44
C ILE A 26 -4.57 -13.78 -14.86
N ASN A 27 -5.62 -13.96 -15.66
CA ASN A 27 -5.46 -14.25 -17.08
C ASN A 27 -4.88 -13.02 -17.79
N SER A 28 -4.01 -13.24 -18.78
CA SER A 28 -3.48 -12.14 -19.58
C SER A 28 -4.62 -11.39 -20.27
N GLU A 29 -4.77 -10.11 -19.95
CA GLU A 29 -5.71 -9.22 -20.65
C GLU A 29 -5.25 -9.06 -22.10
N PRO A 30 -6.16 -8.99 -23.09
CA PRO A 30 -5.80 -8.57 -24.43
C PRO A 30 -5.16 -7.18 -24.35
N LYS A 31 -4.04 -6.97 -25.05
CA LYS A 31 -3.14 -5.78 -24.99
C LYS A 31 -3.78 -4.44 -25.42
N LYS A 32 -5.06 -4.19 -25.15
CA LYS A 32 -5.77 -2.97 -25.50
C LYS A 32 -5.40 -1.81 -24.58
N ASP A 33 -5.18 -2.06 -23.29
CA ASP A 33 -4.76 -1.02 -22.33
C ASP A 33 -3.28 -1.17 -21.95
N LYS A 34 -2.40 -0.57 -22.76
CA LYS A 34 -0.95 -0.47 -22.46
C LYS A 34 -0.62 0.35 -21.20
N LEU A 35 -1.62 0.90 -20.50
CA LEU A 35 -1.45 1.86 -19.42
C LEU A 35 -1.31 1.22 -18.03
N ILE A 36 -1.79 -0.02 -17.83
CA ILE A 36 -1.78 -0.68 -16.52
C ILE A 36 -0.79 -1.86 -16.57
N ASN A 37 0.35 -1.73 -15.89
CA ASN A 37 1.29 -2.84 -15.70
C ASN A 37 0.61 -3.98 -14.92
N ASP A 38 1.03 -5.22 -15.18
CA ASP A 38 0.55 -6.44 -14.54
C ASP A 38 0.55 -6.35 -13.00
N TYR A 39 1.54 -5.66 -12.41
CA TYR A 39 1.58 -5.37 -10.97
C TYR A 39 0.39 -4.53 -10.51
N HIS A 40 0.08 -3.42 -11.19
CA HIS A 40 -1.07 -2.58 -10.83
C HIS A 40 -2.39 -3.33 -11.01
N CYS A 41 -2.51 -4.12 -12.08
CA CYS A 41 -3.67 -4.98 -12.30
C CYS A 41 -3.88 -5.98 -11.15
N GLN A 42 -2.80 -6.61 -10.67
CA GLN A 42 -2.83 -7.51 -9.51
C GLN A 42 -3.33 -6.82 -8.24
N ILE A 43 -2.81 -5.64 -7.92
CA ILE A 43 -3.25 -4.86 -6.76
C ILE A 43 -4.74 -4.50 -6.87
N LEU A 44 -5.19 -4.03 -8.04
CA LEU A 44 -6.59 -3.64 -8.27
C LEU A 44 -7.54 -4.84 -8.14
N LYS A 45 -7.24 -5.97 -8.77
CA LYS A 45 -8.09 -7.18 -8.69
C LYS A 45 -8.13 -7.75 -7.27
N CYS A 46 -6.99 -7.77 -6.57
CA CYS A 46 -6.94 -8.18 -5.17
C CYS A 46 -7.80 -7.29 -4.27
N ARG A 47 -7.70 -5.96 -4.43
CA ARG A 47 -8.54 -5.02 -3.67
C ARG A 47 -10.02 -5.18 -4.03
N CYS A 48 -10.33 -5.36 -5.31
CA CYS A 48 -11.71 -5.57 -5.76
C CYS A 48 -12.34 -6.76 -5.03
N LEU A 49 -11.68 -7.92 -4.99
CA LEU A 49 -12.14 -9.08 -4.22
C LEU A 49 -12.46 -8.74 -2.75
N ILE A 50 -11.52 -8.10 -2.05
CA ILE A 50 -11.65 -7.74 -0.62
C ILE A 50 -12.86 -6.84 -0.37
N PHE A 51 -13.13 -5.88 -1.26
CA PHE A 51 -14.22 -4.92 -1.09
C PHE A 51 -15.57 -5.44 -1.59
N THR A 52 -15.58 -6.40 -2.51
CA THR A 52 -16.83 -6.98 -3.02
C THR A 52 -17.34 -8.14 -2.18
N GLU A 53 -16.47 -8.85 -1.46
CA GLU A 53 -16.84 -10.04 -0.69
C GLU A 53 -16.31 -9.95 0.76
N PRO A 54 -17.19 -9.67 1.75
CA PRO A 54 -16.79 -9.56 3.15
C PRO A 54 -16.14 -10.81 3.74
N GLU A 55 -16.50 -12.01 3.27
CA GLU A 55 -15.95 -13.29 3.76
C GLU A 55 -14.54 -13.59 3.21
N VAL A 56 -14.05 -12.80 2.26
CA VAL A 56 -12.73 -12.97 1.66
C VAL A 56 -11.69 -12.12 2.38
N ILE A 57 -10.57 -12.77 2.71
CA ILE A 57 -9.29 -12.08 2.91
C ILE A 57 -8.34 -12.51 1.80
N ALA A 58 -7.55 -11.58 1.30
CA ALA A 58 -6.64 -11.82 0.19
C ALA A 58 -5.37 -10.99 0.30
N SER A 59 -4.32 -11.43 -0.40
CA SER A 59 -3.06 -10.69 -0.57
C SER A 59 -2.41 -11.04 -1.91
N PRO A 60 -1.80 -10.08 -2.62
CA PRO A 60 -0.91 -10.38 -3.73
C PRO A 60 0.23 -11.31 -3.29
N VAL A 61 0.58 -12.30 -4.11
CA VAL A 61 1.71 -13.18 -3.82
C VAL A 61 3.01 -12.41 -4.03
N LEU A 62 3.82 -12.28 -2.98
CA LEU A 62 5.10 -11.58 -3.05
C LEU A 62 6.05 -12.30 -4.03
N GLY A 63 6.61 -11.55 -4.98
CA GLY A 63 7.52 -12.09 -6.00
C GLY A 63 6.83 -12.83 -7.16
N ALA A 64 5.51 -13.07 -7.11
CA ALA A 64 4.77 -13.71 -8.18
C ALA A 64 3.70 -12.76 -8.74
N ILE A 65 4.07 -12.06 -9.82
CA ILE A 65 3.15 -11.18 -10.56
C ILE A 65 1.99 -12.04 -11.10
N LYS A 66 0.78 -11.47 -11.12
CA LYS A 66 -0.49 -12.12 -11.51
C LYS A 66 -1.05 -13.16 -10.55
N GLN A 67 -0.43 -13.42 -9.39
CA GLN A 67 -0.94 -14.40 -8.43
C GLN A 67 -1.47 -13.72 -7.15
N ILE A 68 -2.61 -14.17 -6.66
CA ILE A 68 -3.23 -13.66 -5.43
C ILE A 68 -3.56 -14.86 -4.54
N TYR A 69 -3.15 -14.80 -3.27
CA TYR A 69 -3.69 -15.69 -2.26
C TYR A 69 -5.08 -15.22 -1.87
N VAL A 70 -6.04 -16.13 -1.86
CA VAL A 70 -7.41 -15.88 -1.44
C VAL A 70 -7.77 -16.90 -0.37
N ILE A 71 -8.09 -16.45 0.84
CA ILE A 71 -8.54 -17.31 1.92
C ILE A 71 -10.03 -17.06 2.14
N VAL A 72 -10.77 -18.16 2.23
CA VAL A 72 -12.21 -18.20 2.52
C VAL A 72 -12.52 -19.34 3.48
N SER A 73 -13.72 -19.32 4.06
CA SER A 73 -14.26 -20.48 4.77
C SER A 73 -14.50 -21.64 3.79
N ARG A 74 -14.38 -22.88 4.29
CA ARG A 74 -14.66 -24.07 3.45
C ARG A 74 -16.08 -24.08 2.92
N THR A 75 -17.05 -23.68 3.74
CA THR A 75 -18.46 -23.56 3.34
C THR A 75 -18.66 -22.54 2.22
N PHE A 76 -17.97 -21.40 2.27
CA PHE A 76 -17.99 -20.41 1.19
C PHE A 76 -17.39 -20.96 -0.11
N TYR A 77 -16.26 -21.68 -0.01
CA TYR A 77 -15.65 -22.33 -1.17
C TYR A 77 -16.57 -23.37 -1.83
N GLU A 78 -17.19 -24.23 -1.03
CA GLU A 78 -18.12 -25.27 -1.48
C GLU A 78 -19.37 -24.69 -2.17
N SER A 79 -19.82 -23.51 -1.75
CA SER A 79 -20.93 -22.79 -2.39
C SER A 79 -20.67 -22.32 -3.82
N ARG A 80 -19.42 -22.45 -4.32
CA ARG A 80 -18.95 -21.99 -5.63
C ARG A 80 -19.04 -20.47 -5.89
N LYS A 81 -19.46 -19.67 -4.91
CA LYS A 81 -19.47 -18.20 -5.00
C LYS A 81 -18.11 -17.63 -5.36
N LEU A 82 -17.04 -18.13 -4.73
CA LEU A 82 -15.67 -17.68 -5.01
C LEU A 82 -15.33 -17.78 -6.51
N ASN A 83 -15.66 -18.91 -7.14
CA ASN A 83 -15.35 -19.13 -8.56
C ASN A 83 -16.03 -18.07 -9.44
N HIS A 84 -17.29 -17.75 -9.17
CA HIS A 84 -18.01 -16.71 -9.88
C HIS A 84 -17.35 -15.33 -9.74
N HIS A 85 -16.90 -14.97 -8.53
CA HIS A 85 -16.16 -13.72 -8.31
C HIS A 85 -14.83 -13.68 -9.05
N LEU A 86 -14.08 -14.79 -9.05
CA LEU A 86 -12.80 -14.90 -9.78
C LEU A 86 -13.01 -14.77 -11.29
N GLU A 87 -14.00 -15.45 -11.85
CA GLU A 87 -14.34 -15.40 -13.28
C GLU A 87 -14.73 -13.98 -13.71
N LYS A 88 -15.57 -13.29 -12.92
CA LYS A 88 -15.96 -11.89 -13.17
C LYS A 88 -14.75 -10.95 -13.22
N LEU A 89 -13.70 -11.27 -12.47
CA LEU A 89 -12.44 -10.52 -12.46
C LEU A 89 -11.41 -11.07 -13.45
N ASN A 90 -11.80 -11.97 -14.37
CA ASN A 90 -10.90 -12.60 -15.34
C ASN A 90 -9.69 -13.26 -14.67
N MET A 91 -9.97 -14.06 -13.63
CA MET A 91 -8.98 -14.85 -12.90
C MET A 91 -9.38 -16.32 -12.87
N LYS A 92 -8.37 -17.19 -12.80
CA LYS A 92 -8.55 -18.63 -12.60
C LYS A 92 -8.11 -19.01 -11.20
N GLY A 93 -9.02 -19.59 -10.42
CA GLY A 93 -8.69 -20.21 -9.14
C GLY A 93 -8.08 -21.60 -9.32
N HIS A 94 -7.00 -21.89 -8.60
CA HIS A 94 -6.43 -23.23 -8.49
C HIS A 94 -7.19 -24.09 -7.48
N GLN A 95 -6.78 -25.35 -7.32
CA GLN A 95 -7.35 -26.22 -6.30
C GLN A 95 -7.11 -25.65 -4.89
N PRO A 96 -8.04 -25.87 -3.95
CA PRO A 96 -7.91 -25.35 -2.60
C PRO A 96 -6.78 -26.08 -1.88
N MET A 97 -5.98 -25.32 -1.15
CA MET A 97 -4.86 -25.80 -0.35
C MET A 97 -5.06 -25.48 1.13
N PRO A 98 -4.42 -26.24 2.05
CA PRO A 98 -4.39 -25.90 3.47
C PRO A 98 -3.82 -24.50 3.70
N VAL A 99 -4.36 -23.81 4.72
CA VAL A 99 -3.87 -22.48 5.11
C VAL A 99 -2.62 -22.63 5.98
N THR A 100 -1.54 -21.97 5.57
CA THR A 100 -0.31 -21.83 6.40
C THR A 100 -0.34 -20.54 7.19
N ASN A 101 0.41 -20.47 8.31
CA ASN A 101 0.52 -19.24 9.12
C ASN A 101 0.97 -18.05 8.28
N THR A 102 1.98 -18.25 7.43
CA THR A 102 2.56 -17.21 6.57
C THR A 102 1.56 -16.63 5.57
N VAL A 103 0.76 -17.49 4.93
CA VAL A 103 -0.25 -17.05 3.96
C VAL A 103 -1.41 -16.37 4.68
N TYR A 104 -1.83 -16.89 5.84
CA TYR A 104 -2.90 -16.27 6.62
C TYR A 104 -2.49 -14.88 7.11
N GLU A 105 -1.33 -14.75 7.74
CA GLU A 105 -0.82 -13.47 8.24
C GLU A 105 -0.72 -12.44 7.09
N SER A 106 -0.20 -12.85 5.93
CA SER A 106 -0.12 -11.97 4.75
C SER A 106 -1.49 -11.49 4.27
N CYS A 107 -2.45 -12.41 4.09
CA CYS A 107 -3.81 -12.09 3.66
C CYS A 107 -4.54 -11.19 4.66
N LEU A 108 -4.40 -11.49 5.95
CA LEU A 108 -5.03 -10.73 7.03
C LEU A 108 -4.46 -9.32 7.10
N ARG A 109 -3.12 -9.18 7.13
CA ARG A 109 -2.44 -7.89 7.15
C ARG A 109 -2.80 -7.05 5.94
N TYR A 110 -2.73 -7.62 4.73
CA TYR A 110 -3.05 -6.88 3.51
C TYR A 110 -4.53 -6.46 3.49
N THR A 111 -5.46 -7.35 3.84
CA THR A 111 -6.89 -7.05 3.87
C THR A 111 -7.23 -6.01 4.93
N PHE A 112 -6.64 -6.09 6.12
CA PHE A 112 -6.78 -5.11 7.18
C PHE A 112 -6.36 -3.72 6.71
N LEU A 113 -5.16 -3.60 6.15
CA LEU A 113 -4.64 -2.34 5.59
C LEU A 113 -5.49 -1.84 4.42
N ALA A 114 -5.95 -2.75 3.55
CA ALA A 114 -6.78 -2.40 2.42
C ALA A 114 -8.09 -1.77 2.87
N ARG A 115 -8.77 -2.36 3.87
CA ARG A 115 -10.05 -1.89 4.44
C ARG A 115 -9.93 -0.57 5.19
N LEU A 116 -8.77 -0.29 5.79
CA LEU A 116 -8.51 0.98 6.47
C LEU A 116 -8.30 2.15 5.51
N ALA A 117 -7.76 1.88 4.31
CA ALA A 117 -7.58 2.89 3.29
C ALA A 117 -8.93 3.28 2.63
N PRO A 118 -9.13 4.55 2.25
CA PRO A 118 -8.16 5.65 2.32
C PRO A 118 -8.26 6.49 3.61
N SER A 119 -9.07 6.09 4.59
CA SER A 119 -9.24 6.83 5.84
C SER A 119 -8.00 6.79 6.72
N TRP A 120 -7.23 5.70 6.63
CA TRP A 120 -5.91 5.52 7.23
C TRP A 120 -4.97 4.95 6.18
N ASN A 121 -3.85 5.64 5.92
CA ASN A 121 -2.93 5.32 4.84
C ASN A 121 -1.58 4.87 5.38
N GLN A 122 -1.06 3.78 4.81
CA GLN A 122 0.22 3.24 5.23
C GLN A 122 1.38 4.07 4.69
N VAL A 123 2.26 4.49 5.61
CA VAL A 123 3.57 5.08 5.34
C VAL A 123 4.56 4.36 6.23
N ASP A 124 5.45 3.57 5.63
CA ASP A 124 6.33 2.64 6.33
C ASP A 124 5.53 1.75 7.33
N LYS A 125 5.85 1.83 8.62
CA LYS A 125 5.19 1.12 9.72
C LYS A 125 4.03 1.90 10.37
N TYR A 126 3.69 3.06 9.82
CA TYR A 126 2.69 3.97 10.37
C TYR A 126 1.43 4.00 9.50
N LEU A 127 0.29 4.23 10.15
CA LEU A 127 -0.98 4.53 9.52
C LEU A 127 -1.34 5.98 9.82
N ILE A 128 -1.41 6.81 8.80
CA ILE A 128 -1.69 8.23 8.91
C ILE A 128 -3.16 8.49 8.56
N GLN A 129 -3.85 9.24 9.40
CA GLN A 129 -5.27 9.55 9.21
C GLN A 129 -5.47 10.54 8.06
N GLY A 130 -6.48 10.28 7.23
CA GLY A 130 -7.02 11.20 6.22
C GLY A 130 -6.68 10.85 4.78
N ARG A 131 -7.64 11.03 3.88
CA ARG A 131 -7.50 10.76 2.43
C ARG A 131 -6.46 11.64 1.76
N ASP A 132 -6.39 12.90 2.18
CA ASP A 132 -5.50 13.92 1.63
C ASP A 132 -4.28 14.19 2.54
N PHE A 133 -3.83 13.18 3.30
CA PHE A 133 -2.76 13.34 4.30
C PHE A 133 -1.45 13.94 3.74
N LEU A 134 -1.16 13.76 2.45
CA LEU A 134 0.00 14.34 1.76
C LEU A 134 -0.08 15.86 1.55
N LYS A 135 -1.28 16.45 1.67
CA LYS A 135 -1.53 17.89 1.52
C LYS A 135 -1.62 18.61 2.86
N ALA A 136 -1.50 17.88 3.98
CA ALA A 136 -1.65 18.47 5.30
C ALA A 136 -0.47 19.39 5.62
N THR A 137 -0.78 20.62 6.06
CA THR A 137 0.19 21.60 6.54
C THR A 137 0.36 21.57 8.06
N THR A 138 -0.37 20.68 8.75
CA THR A 138 -0.36 20.54 10.20
C THR A 138 -0.06 19.09 10.60
N PRO A 139 0.44 18.84 11.82
CA PRO A 139 0.65 17.48 12.30
C PRO A 139 -0.66 16.68 12.27
N LEU A 140 -0.61 15.47 11.72
CA LEU A 140 -1.73 14.56 11.58
C LEU A 140 -1.75 13.52 12.70
N ASN A 141 -2.93 12.98 12.99
CA ASN A 141 -3.04 11.79 13.82
C ASN A 141 -2.46 10.60 13.05
N ALA A 142 -1.64 9.81 13.73
CA ALA A 142 -1.07 8.60 13.19
C ALA A 142 -1.05 7.51 14.26
N VAL A 143 -1.02 6.27 13.82
CA VAL A 143 -0.78 5.13 14.69
C VAL A 143 0.35 4.29 14.14
N LYS A 144 1.22 3.80 15.02
CA LYS A 144 2.09 2.67 14.70
C LYS A 144 1.29 1.41 15.02
N LEU A 145 1.35 0.41 14.15
CA LEU A 145 0.58 -0.81 14.29
C LEU A 145 1.50 -2.02 14.16
N ASP A 146 1.41 -2.91 15.14
CA ASP A 146 2.03 -4.22 15.09
C ASP A 146 0.95 -5.30 15.22
N ILE A 147 1.01 -6.32 14.36
CA ILE A 147 0.04 -7.42 14.34
C ILE A 147 0.84 -8.68 14.61
N VAL A 148 0.55 -9.33 15.72
CA VAL A 148 1.12 -10.63 16.08
C VAL A 148 0.02 -11.67 15.96
N MET A 149 0.28 -12.70 15.17
CA MET A 149 -0.67 -13.77 14.91
C MET A 149 -0.21 -15.08 15.53
N THR A 150 -1.12 -15.77 16.19
CA THR A 150 -0.99 -17.15 16.64
C THR A 150 -2.02 -18.01 15.91
N GLU A 151 -2.01 -19.33 16.11
CA GLU A 151 -2.95 -20.24 15.44
C GLU A 151 -4.44 -19.97 15.75
N LYS A 152 -4.74 -19.31 16.88
CA LYS A 152 -6.11 -19.11 17.37
C LYS A 152 -6.45 -17.64 17.61
N ASP A 153 -5.44 -16.83 17.91
CA ASP A 153 -5.63 -15.44 18.34
C ASP A 153 -4.75 -14.49 17.54
N MET A 154 -5.27 -13.29 17.31
CA MET A 154 -4.55 -12.15 16.78
C MET A 154 -4.45 -11.08 17.87
N HIS A 155 -3.24 -10.58 18.07
CA HIS A 155 -2.94 -9.45 18.92
C HIS A 155 -2.57 -8.27 18.05
N ILE A 156 -3.22 -7.13 18.28
CA ILE A 156 -2.90 -5.88 17.60
C ILE A 156 -2.39 -4.91 18.65
N VAL A 157 -1.15 -4.47 18.52
CA VAL A 157 -0.58 -3.42 19.37
C VAL A 157 -0.61 -2.11 18.60
N VAL A 158 -1.19 -1.10 19.23
CA VAL A 158 -1.41 0.22 18.62
C VAL A 158 -0.76 1.28 19.50
N TRP A 159 0.14 2.08 18.92
CA TRP A 159 0.69 3.26 19.57
C TRP A 159 0.13 4.50 18.91
N ALA A 160 -0.48 5.40 19.68
CA ALA A 160 -0.98 6.67 19.18
C ALA A 160 0.16 7.69 19.09
N LEU A 161 0.27 8.40 17.96
CA LEU A 161 1.23 9.47 17.79
C LEU A 161 0.69 10.59 16.88
N ARG A 162 1.43 11.70 16.84
CA ARG A 162 1.24 12.76 15.84
C ARG A 162 2.40 12.71 14.86
N MET A 163 2.10 12.73 13.57
CA MET A 163 3.09 12.72 12.50
C MET A 163 2.95 13.98 11.65
N PHE A 164 4.07 14.63 11.36
CA PHE A 164 4.13 15.71 10.40
C PHE A 164 4.97 15.26 9.20
N LEU A 165 4.38 15.37 8.01
CA LEU A 165 5.07 15.10 6.74
C LEU A 165 5.36 16.45 6.10
N PRO A 166 6.56 17.03 6.29
CA PRO A 166 6.89 18.32 5.70
C PRO A 166 6.84 18.20 4.17
N GLN A 167 6.16 19.15 3.54
CA GLN A 167 6.24 19.30 2.09
C GLN A 167 7.60 19.89 1.74
N ILE A 168 8.23 19.32 0.72
CA ILE A 168 9.51 19.80 0.22
C ILE A 168 9.22 20.96 -0.73
N ASP A 169 9.80 22.12 -0.42
CA ASP A 169 9.79 23.28 -1.30
C ASP A 169 11.06 23.29 -2.17
N PRO A 170 10.98 23.71 -3.45
CA PRO A 170 12.15 23.98 -4.27
C PRO A 170 13.28 24.76 -3.55
N GLN A 171 12.93 25.71 -2.68
CA GLN A 171 13.86 26.52 -1.90
C GLN A 171 14.68 25.70 -0.90
N ASP A 172 14.18 24.55 -0.44
CA ASP A 172 14.90 23.67 0.50
C ASP A 172 16.19 23.07 -0.10
N PHE A 173 16.35 23.14 -1.43
CA PHE A 173 17.54 22.68 -2.15
C PHE A 173 18.46 23.81 -2.62
N LEU A 174 18.05 25.08 -2.46
CA LEU A 174 18.85 26.22 -2.87
C LEU A 174 19.90 26.54 -1.79
N SER A 175 21.10 26.89 -2.22
CA SER A 175 22.10 27.43 -1.29
C SER A 175 21.65 28.81 -0.78
N PRO A 176 22.04 29.25 0.42
CA PRO A 176 21.63 30.55 1.00
C PRO A 176 21.88 31.76 0.08
N ASN A 177 22.86 31.65 -0.82
CA ASN A 177 23.26 32.69 -1.77
C ASN A 177 22.44 32.67 -3.08
N GLN A 178 21.53 31.70 -3.24
CA GLN A 178 20.68 31.51 -4.43
C GLN A 178 19.19 31.72 -4.12
N ASN A 179 18.86 32.44 -3.04
CA ASN A 179 17.49 32.74 -2.64
C ASN A 179 16.77 33.54 -3.73
N MET A 180 16.05 32.83 -4.60
CA MET A 180 15.02 33.40 -5.46
C MET A 180 13.75 33.58 -4.62
N SER A 181 13.13 34.77 -4.70
CA SER A 181 11.79 34.97 -4.13
C SER A 181 10.81 33.95 -4.75
N SER A 182 9.92 33.38 -3.93
CA SER A 182 8.95 32.34 -4.34
C SER A 182 8.10 32.72 -5.56
N ASN A 183 7.94 34.03 -5.81
CA ASN A 183 7.17 34.57 -6.94
C ASN A 183 7.89 34.52 -8.29
N ASN A 184 9.19 34.17 -8.33
CA ASN A 184 10.01 34.21 -9.56
C ASN A 184 10.45 32.82 -10.06
N ILE A 185 9.94 31.72 -9.50
CA ILE A 185 10.28 30.39 -10.00
C ILE A 185 9.61 30.20 -11.38
N PRO A 186 10.37 30.04 -12.48
CA PRO A 186 9.79 29.86 -13.80
C PRO A 186 8.91 28.60 -13.83
N THR A 187 7.81 28.58 -14.59
CA THR A 187 7.02 27.35 -14.79
C THR A 187 7.83 26.22 -15.44
N HIS A 188 8.99 26.53 -16.02
CA HIS A 188 9.93 25.60 -16.62
C HIS A 188 11.33 25.81 -16.02
N PHE A 189 11.65 25.08 -14.96
CA PHE A 189 13.01 25.01 -14.42
C PHE A 189 13.51 23.57 -14.41
N VAL A 190 14.84 23.42 -14.47
CA VAL A 190 15.58 22.20 -14.15
C VAL A 190 16.77 22.62 -13.31
N TRP A 191 16.82 22.15 -12.07
CA TRP A 191 17.93 22.40 -11.15
C TRP A 191 18.67 21.10 -10.90
N ASN A 192 19.95 21.10 -11.24
CA ASN A 192 20.85 20.01 -10.90
C ASN A 192 21.43 20.26 -9.51
N ILE A 193 21.07 19.40 -8.57
CA ILE A 193 21.48 19.49 -7.16
C ILE A 193 22.40 18.32 -6.78
N SER A 194 22.95 17.60 -7.78
CA SER A 194 23.79 16.41 -7.59
C SER A 194 25.07 16.67 -6.82
N CYS A 195 25.59 17.91 -6.82
CA CYS A 195 26.75 18.32 -6.04
C CYS A 195 26.41 18.60 -4.56
N GLY A 196 25.13 18.69 -4.21
CA GLY A 196 24.67 18.85 -2.82
C GLY A 196 24.47 17.50 -2.11
N SER A 197 24.59 17.51 -0.78
CA SER A 197 24.26 16.37 0.09
C SER A 197 22.81 16.46 0.58
N HIS A 198 21.85 16.50 -0.35
CA HIS A 198 20.44 16.60 -0.02
C HIS A 198 19.80 15.21 0.04
N PHE A 199 19.42 14.77 1.24
CA PHE A 199 18.71 13.52 1.46
C PHE A 199 17.23 13.77 1.70
N ILE A 200 16.39 12.96 1.06
CA ILE A 200 14.94 13.01 1.19
C ILE A 200 14.41 11.63 1.58
N HIS A 201 13.20 11.58 2.12
CA HIS A 201 12.48 10.34 2.39
C HIS A 201 11.48 10.05 1.27
N VAL A 202 11.54 8.85 0.69
CA VAL A 202 10.68 8.44 -0.43
C VAL A 202 9.46 7.68 0.07
N LEU A 203 8.29 8.28 -0.11
CA LEU A 203 7.01 7.65 0.20
C LEU A 203 6.65 6.51 -0.79
N PRO A 204 5.88 5.50 -0.34
CA PRO A 204 5.42 5.29 1.04
C PRO A 204 6.47 4.62 1.93
N SER A 205 7.60 4.15 1.39
CA SER A 205 8.59 3.34 2.12
C SER A 205 9.39 4.10 3.20
N MET A 206 9.43 5.43 3.12
CA MET A 206 10.30 6.30 3.92
C MET A 206 11.80 6.02 3.77
N ASN A 207 12.20 5.27 2.73
CA ASN A 207 13.62 5.05 2.43
C ASN A 207 14.33 6.37 2.14
N LYS A 208 15.53 6.52 2.68
CA LYS A 208 16.38 7.69 2.38
C LYS A 208 16.93 7.57 0.97
N ALA A 209 16.80 8.64 0.20
CA ALA A 209 17.36 8.76 -1.14
C ALA A 209 18.09 10.09 -1.29
N ARG A 210 19.09 10.13 -2.15
CA ARG A 210 19.78 11.38 -2.52
C ARG A 210 18.99 12.07 -3.63
N ALA A 211 18.65 13.34 -3.41
CA ALA A 211 18.05 14.17 -4.44
C ALA A 211 19.14 14.64 -5.42
N VAL A 212 18.93 14.40 -6.71
CA VAL A 212 19.93 14.70 -7.76
C VAL A 212 19.49 15.81 -8.70
N MET A 213 18.19 15.92 -8.96
CA MET A 213 17.62 16.88 -9.89
C MET A 213 16.19 17.20 -9.48
N PHE A 214 15.80 18.45 -9.65
CA PHE A 214 14.45 18.95 -9.43
C PHE A 214 13.97 19.69 -10.70
N SER A 215 12.77 19.42 -11.20
CA SER A 215 12.25 20.04 -12.42
C SER A 215 10.77 20.37 -12.33
N GLY A 216 10.39 21.51 -12.92
CA GLY A 216 8.98 21.95 -13.02
C GLY A 216 8.18 21.26 -14.12
N LYS A 217 8.84 20.37 -14.89
CA LYS A 217 8.25 19.54 -15.94
C LYS A 217 8.60 18.08 -15.71
N ILE A 218 7.64 17.19 -15.95
CA ILE A 218 7.90 15.75 -16.04
C ILE A 218 8.76 15.51 -17.29
N PRO A 219 9.92 14.83 -17.17
CA PRO A 219 10.76 14.53 -18.34
C PRO A 219 10.01 13.71 -19.40
N GLU A 220 10.27 13.95 -20.69
CA GLU A 220 9.62 13.19 -21.78
C GLU A 220 9.97 11.70 -21.79
N SER A 221 11.15 11.37 -21.24
CA SER A 221 11.61 10.00 -21.01
C SER A 221 10.95 9.32 -19.79
N SER A 222 10.20 10.07 -18.98
CA SER A 222 9.57 9.54 -17.78
C SER A 222 8.41 8.61 -18.11
N ALA A 223 8.25 7.54 -17.31
CA ALA A 223 7.06 6.70 -17.32
C ALA A 223 5.78 7.47 -16.97
N PHE A 224 5.90 8.67 -16.37
CA PHE A 224 4.80 9.53 -15.95
C PHE A 224 4.47 10.65 -16.95
N ARG A 225 5.08 10.68 -18.14
CA ARG A 225 4.89 11.77 -19.13
C ARG A 225 3.42 12.06 -19.52
N SER A 226 2.51 11.10 -19.30
CA SER A 226 1.08 11.24 -19.58
C SER A 226 0.27 11.79 -18.40
N TYR A 227 0.85 11.90 -17.21
CA TYR A 227 0.21 12.57 -16.07
C TYR A 227 0.29 14.07 -16.30
N LYS A 228 -0.87 14.74 -16.36
CA LYS A 228 -1.01 16.19 -16.45
C LYS A 228 -1.60 16.71 -15.15
#